data_AF-A0A8T3WZZ4-F1
#
_entry.id   AF-A0A8T3WZZ4-F1
#
_cell.length_a   1.000
_cell.length_b   1.000
_cell.length_c   1.000
_cell.angle_alpha   90.00
_cell.angle_beta   90.00
_cell.angle_gamma   90.00
#
_symmetry.space_group_name_H-M   'P 1'
#
loop_
_entity.id
_entity.type
_entity.pdbx_description
1 polymer ?
#
loop_
_entity_poly.entity_id
_entity_poly.type
_entity_poly.pdbx_seq_one_letter_code
_entity_poly.pdbx_strand_id
1 'polypeptide(L)' 'MASFLERAKKVVDENQDLLTVFEELDRTGKFRKRVYKKKVDFTLDEGLVNSLRQYSREHNIPMSRVVENCLRNGLKEAP' A
#
# COMPACT_ATOMS: atom_id res chain seq x y z
N MET A 1 -0.84 2.12 -41.17
CA MET A 1 -2.12 2.01 -40.45
C MET A 1 -2.16 0.82 -39.49
N ALA A 2 -1.81 -0.41 -39.91
CA ALA A 2 -1.87 -1.62 -39.06
C ALA A 2 -1.03 -1.52 -37.76
N SER A 3 0.16 -0.92 -37.81
CA SER A 3 1.07 -0.85 -36.66
C SER A 3 0.59 0.04 -35.51
N PHE A 4 -0.26 1.04 -35.77
CA PHE A 4 -0.80 1.91 -34.73
C PHE A 4 -1.90 1.19 -33.95
N LEU A 5 -2.81 0.52 -34.65
CA LEU A 5 -3.89 -0.26 -34.03
C LEU A 5 -3.34 -1.42 -33.21
N GLU A 6 -2.31 -2.11 -33.70
CA GLU A 6 -1.65 -3.19 -32.95
C GLU A 6 -0.95 -2.67 -31.69
N ARG A 7 -0.27 -1.52 -31.76
CA ARG A 7 0.33 -0.88 -30.59
C ARG A 7 -0.72 -0.40 -29.60
N ALA A 8 -1.77 0.26 -30.07
CA ALA A 8 -2.85 0.73 -29.23
C ALA A 8 -3.53 -0.45 -28.51
N LYS A 9 -3.80 -1.55 -29.23
CA LYS A 9 -4.36 -2.77 -28.65
C LYS A 9 -3.44 -3.37 -27.59
N LYS A 10 -2.14 -3.45 -27.86
CA LYS A 10 -1.16 -3.94 -26.88
C LYS A 10 -1.10 -3.08 -25.62
N VAL A 11 -1.11 -1.75 -25.77
CA VAL A 11 -1.13 -0.82 -24.62
C VAL A 11 -2.43 -0.97 -23.82
N VAL A 12 -3.57 -1.14 -24.48
CA VAL A 12 -4.86 -1.38 -23.82
C VAL A 12 -4.86 -2.71 -23.07
N ASP A 13 -4.39 -3.78 -23.70
CA ASP A 13 -4.32 -5.12 -23.11
C ASP A 13 -3.38 -5.14 -21.89
N GLU A 14 -2.22 -4.46 -21.97
CA GLU A 14 -1.25 -4.34 -20.87
C GLU A 14 -1.76 -3.49 -19.70
N ASN A 15 -2.74 -2.60 -19.94
CA ASN A 15 -3.23 -1.63 -18.95
C ASN A 15 -4.73 -1.75 -18.66
N GLN A 16 -5.38 -2.87 -18.99
CA GLN A 16 -6.81 -3.10 -18.73
C GLN A 16 -7.21 -2.83 -17.28
N ASP A 17 -6.36 -3.25 -16.35
CA ASP A 17 -6.49 -3.04 -14.91
C ASP A 17 -6.63 -1.56 -14.52
N LEU A 18 -5.94 -0.70 -15.26
CA LEU A 18 -5.84 0.73 -15.06
C LEU A 18 -7.03 1.44 -15.70
N LEU A 19 -7.43 0.99 -16.89
CA LEU A 19 -8.65 1.44 -17.57
C LEU A 19 -9.91 1.12 -16.77
N THR A 20 -9.98 -0.07 -16.17
CA THR A 20 -11.09 -0.47 -15.28
C THR A 20 -11.18 0.43 -14.05
N VAL A 21 -10.04 0.85 -13.51
CA VAL A 21 -9.99 1.78 -12.37
C VAL A 21 -10.48 3.17 -12.78
N PHE A 22 -10.17 3.63 -14.00
CA PHE A 22 -10.69 4.89 -14.53
C PHE A 22 -12.18 4.83 -14.83
N GLU A 23 -12.71 3.73 -15.38
CA GLU A 23 -14.15 3.56 -15.57
C GLU A 23 -14.90 3.56 -14.23
N GLU A 24 -14.34 2.92 -13.19
CA GLU A 24 -14.91 2.96 -11.85
C GLU A 24 -14.84 4.36 -11.23
N LEU A 25 -13.78 5.13 -11.49
CA LEU A 25 -13.66 6.52 -11.08
C LEU A 25 -14.75 7.38 -11.74
N ASP A 26 -14.91 7.28 -13.05
CA ASP A 26 -15.92 8.05 -13.80
C ASP A 26 -17.34 7.71 -13.32
N ARG A 27 -17.60 6.43 -13.01
CA ARG A 27 -18.91 5.99 -12.50
C ARG A 27 -19.19 6.44 -11.07
N THR A 28 -18.19 6.47 -10.19
CA THR A 28 -18.40 6.63 -8.74
C THR A 28 -17.85 7.94 -8.15
N GLY A 29 -17.10 8.72 -8.94
CA GLY A 29 -16.37 9.91 -8.51
C GLY A 29 -15.24 9.62 -7.53
N LYS A 30 -14.90 8.34 -7.29
CA LYS A 30 -13.89 7.93 -6.31
C LYS A 30 -12.99 6.85 -6.90
N PHE A 31 -11.68 7.04 -6.79
CA PHE A 31 -10.75 5.95 -7.02
C PHE A 31 -11.03 4.85 -5.99
N ARG A 32 -11.27 3.62 -6.45
CA ARG A 32 -11.18 2.46 -5.57
C ARG A 32 -9.78 2.48 -4.96
N LYS A 33 -9.68 2.68 -3.64
CA LYS A 33 -8.44 2.40 -2.93
C LYS A 33 -8.15 0.93 -3.21
N ARG A 34 -7.20 0.64 -4.12
CA ARG A 34 -6.52 -0.66 -4.13
C ARG A 34 -5.82 -0.72 -2.78
N VAL A 35 -6.53 -1.24 -1.79
CA VAL A 35 -5.98 -1.48 -0.46
C VAL A 35 -4.97 -2.60 -0.68
N TYR A 36 -3.73 -2.23 -1.02
CA TYR A 36 -2.58 -3.12 -0.93
C TYR A 36 -2.26 -3.33 0.55
N LYS A 37 -3.19 -3.92 1.31
CA LYS A 37 -2.81 -4.66 2.53
C LYS A 37 -2.19 -5.97 2.05
N LYS A 38 -1.01 -5.88 1.44
CA LYS A 38 -0.18 -7.06 1.23
C LYS A 38 0.29 -7.48 2.61
N LYS A 39 0.05 -8.75 2.97
CA LYS A 39 0.79 -9.37 4.06
C LYS A 39 2.23 -9.46 3.60
N VAL A 40 3.12 -8.88 4.40
CA VAL A 40 4.56 -8.95 4.17
C VAL A 40 5.14 -9.58 5.41
N ASP A 41 5.90 -10.64 5.22
CA ASP A 41 6.60 -11.32 6.29
C ASP A 41 7.94 -10.62 6.49
N PHE A 42 8.14 -10.07 7.68
CA PHE A 42 9.39 -9.47 8.10
C PHE A 42 9.96 -10.28 9.25
N THR A 43 11.25 -10.58 9.18
CA THR A 43 11.98 -11.09 10.33
C THR A 43 12.28 -9.92 11.25
N LEU A 44 11.69 -9.95 12.45
CA LEU A 44 11.97 -8.99 13.51
C LEU A 44 12.68 -9.69 14.66
N ASP A 45 13.59 -8.98 15.30
CA ASP A 45 14.23 -9.45 16.53
C ASP A 45 13.18 -9.71 17.62
N GLU A 46 13.30 -10.84 18.31
CA GLU A 46 12.33 -11.27 19.33
C GLU A 46 12.31 -10.33 20.54
N GLY A 47 13.47 -9.83 20.97
CA GLY A 47 13.58 -8.87 22.06
C GLY A 47 12.89 -7.55 21.72
N LEU A 48 13.03 -7.10 20.48
CA LEU A 48 12.33 -5.91 19.97
C LEU A 48 10.81 -6.12 19.98
N VAL A 49 10.31 -7.26 19.51
CA VAL A 49 8.87 -7.58 19.51
C VAL A 49 8.31 -7.60 20.94
N ASN A 50 9.04 -8.20 21.88
CA ASN A 50 8.62 -8.26 23.28
C ASN A 50 8.58 -6.87 23.92
N SER A 51 9.58 -6.03 23.66
CA SER A 51 9.64 -4.65 24.14
C SER A 51 8.48 -3.82 23.58
N LEU A 52 8.19 -3.97 22.28
CA LEU A 52 7.11 -3.23 21.61
C LEU A 52 5.72 -3.70 22.08
N ARG A 53 5.58 -5.00 22.39
CA ARG A 53 4.36 -5.56 23.00
C ARG A 53 4.17 -5.05 24.43
N GLN A 54 5.23 -4.97 25.21
CA GLN A 54 5.17 -4.44 26.58
C GLN A 54 4.73 -2.96 26.56
N TYR A 55 5.39 -2.14 25.74
CA TYR A 55 5.01 -0.73 25.55
C TYR A 55 3.54 -0.56 25.13
N SER A 56 3.09 -1.37 24.16
CA SER A 56 1.71 -1.37 23.69
C SER A 56 0.70 -1.68 24.80
N ARG A 57 1.02 -2.60 25.72
CA ARG A 57 0.18 -2.94 26.88
C ARG A 57 0.17 -1.84 27.92
N GLU A 58 1.33 -1.28 28.26
CA GLU A 58 1.48 -0.22 29.27
C GLU A 58 0.70 1.05 28.88
N HIS A 59 0.71 1.39 27.60
CA HIS A 59 0.04 2.59 27.09
C HIS A 59 -1.37 2.35 26.54
N ASN A 60 -1.85 1.10 26.53
CA ASN A 60 -3.14 0.70 25.96
C ASN A 60 -3.32 1.15 24.49
N ILE A 61 -2.28 1.02 23.68
CA ILE A 61 -2.26 1.43 22.26
C ILE A 61 -2.01 0.20 21.39
N PRO A 62 -2.70 0.01 20.25
CA PRO A 62 -2.39 -1.08 19.33
C PRO A 62 -0.94 -1.03 18.81
N MET A 63 -0.23 -2.17 18.83
CA MET A 63 1.15 -2.26 18.30
C MET A 63 1.27 -1.74 16.87
N SER A 64 0.26 -1.97 16.02
CA SER A 64 0.22 -1.47 14.64
C SER A 64 0.35 0.06 14.56
N ARG A 65 -0.28 0.77 15.50
CA ARG A 65 -0.24 2.25 15.57
C ARG A 65 1.13 2.75 16.01
N VAL A 66 1.78 2.03 16.93
CA VAL A 66 3.15 2.33 17.36
C VAL A 66 4.11 2.20 16.18
N VAL A 67 4.06 1.06 15.47
CA VAL A 67 4.88 0.82 14.29
C VAL A 67 4.63 1.85 13.20
N GLU A 68 3.37 2.18 12.90
CA GLU A 68 3.03 3.19 11.91
C GLU A 68 3.60 4.57 12.26
N ASN A 69 3.51 4.98 13.53
CA ASN A 69 4.06 6.25 13.99
C ASN A 69 5.59 6.27 13.89
N CYS A 70 6.27 5.19 14.28
CA CYS A 70 7.71 5.08 14.14
C CYS A 70 8.15 5.20 12.66
N LEU A 71 7.46 4.50 11.75
CA LEU A 71 7.73 4.59 10.32
C LEU A 71 7.49 6.00 9.78
N ARG A 72 6.37 6.64 10.16
CA ARG A 72 6.05 8.01 9.73
C ARG A 72 7.10 9.02 10.20
N ASN A 73 7.61 8.86 11.42
CA ASN A 73 8.63 9.76 11.97
C ASN A 73 9.98 9.52 11.28
N GLY A 74 10.40 8.27 11.12
CA GLY A 74 11.64 7.94 10.41
C GLY A 74 11.65 8.41 8.95
N LEU A 75 10.50 8.39 8.27
CA LEU A 75 10.37 8.92 6.91
C LEU A 75 10.38 10.45 6.83
N LYS A 76 9.99 11.16 7.89
CA LYS A 76 10.08 12.65 7.93
C LYS A 76 11.51 13.12 8.16
N GLU A 77 12.31 12.31 8.82
CA GLU A 77 13.72 12.57 9.12
C GLU A 77 14.65 11.99 8.05
N ALA A 78 14.10 11.29 7.05
CA ALA A 78 14.87 10.81 5.91
C ALA A 78 15.28 12.00 5.01
N PRO A 79 16.55 12.04 4.54
CA PRO A 79 17.06 13.12 3.70
C PRO A 79 16.40 13.20 2.31
#